data_AF-A0AAD5B6D7-F1
#
_entry.id   AF-A0AAD5B6D7-F1
#
_cell.length_a   1.000
_cell.length_b   1.000
_cell.length_c   1.000
_cell.angle_alpha   90.00
_cell.angle_beta   90.00
_cell.angle_gamma   90.00
#
_symmetry.space_group_name_H-M   'P 1'
#
loop_
_entity.id
_entity.type
_entity.pdbx_description
1 polymer ?
#
loop_
_entity_poly.entity_id
_entity_poly.type
_entity_poly.pdbx_seq_one_letter_code
_entity_poly.pdbx_strand_id
1 'polypeptide(L)' 'MNEENNGEISSGHTNRRQTTNLKVPYYVGDHFSEEYTGKHLKNVEQSVEDDYISNLRNNCWKEKQQSE' A
#
# COMPACT_ATOMS: atom_id res chain seq x y z
N MET A 1 -26.21 -25.51 -11.49
CA MET A 1 -25.26 -24.51 -11.99
C MET A 1 -24.83 -23.71 -10.78
N ASN A 2 -23.55 -23.74 -10.50
CA ASN A 2 -23.00 -23.52 -9.17
C ASN A 2 -22.78 -22.03 -8.96
N GLU A 3 -23.54 -21.41 -8.06
CA GLU A 3 -23.19 -20.11 -7.48
C GLU A 3 -22.15 -20.35 -6.38
N GLU A 4 -20.89 -20.55 -6.78
CA GLU A 4 -19.74 -20.38 -5.89
C GLU A 4 -19.40 -18.88 -5.81
N ASN A 5 -20.26 -18.11 -5.17
CA ASN A 5 -19.91 -16.79 -4.64
C ASN A 5 -19.23 -16.98 -3.28
N ASN A 6 -17.97 -17.41 -3.30
CA ASN A 6 -17.13 -17.46 -2.10
C ASN A 6 -16.51 -16.09 -1.84
N GLY A 7 -17.23 -15.27 -1.08
CA GLY A 7 -16.65 -14.46 0.00
C GLY A 7 -15.82 -13.24 -0.36
N GLU A 8 -16.40 -12.22 -0.99
CA GLU A 8 -15.91 -10.85 -0.77
C GLU A 8 -16.38 -10.35 0.61
N ILE A 9 -15.69 -10.76 1.67
CA ILE A 9 -15.74 -10.02 2.92
C ILE A 9 -14.80 -8.84 2.73
N SER A 10 -15.36 -7.67 2.42
CA SER A 10 -14.67 -6.37 2.50
C SER A 10 -14.39 -6.05 3.97
N SER A 11 -13.54 -6.85 4.61
CA SER A 11 -12.83 -6.46 5.81
C SER A 11 -11.82 -5.41 5.36
N GLY A 12 -12.13 -4.13 5.58
CA GLY A 12 -11.30 -3.03 5.09
C GLY A 12 -9.81 -3.20 5.44
N HIS A 13 -8.96 -2.47 4.70
CA HIS A 13 -7.52 -2.43 4.93
C HIS A 13 -7.23 -1.80 6.31
N THR A 14 -7.26 -2.60 7.38
CA THR A 14 -7.17 -2.15 8.77
C THR A 14 -5.89 -2.64 9.46
N ASN A 15 -5.23 -3.66 8.91
CA ASN A 15 -4.00 -4.19 9.48
C ASN A 15 -2.80 -3.31 9.10
N ARG A 16 -2.27 -2.56 10.06
CA ARG A 16 -1.10 -1.69 9.86
C ARG A 16 0.18 -2.51 9.71
N ARG A 17 0.94 -2.21 8.66
CA ARG A 17 2.29 -2.72 8.41
C ARG A 17 3.25 -1.56 8.09
N GLN A 18 4.53 -1.87 7.97
CA GLN A 18 5.56 -0.93 7.53
C GLN A 18 6.45 -1.61 6.50
N THR A 19 6.79 -0.89 5.42
CA THR A 19 7.71 -1.39 4.40
C THR A 19 9.08 -1.67 5.01
N THR A 20 9.84 -2.58 4.41
CA THR A 20 11.10 -3.02 5.02
C THR A 20 12.16 -1.91 5.02
N ASN A 21 12.27 -1.15 3.94
CA ASN A 21 13.39 -0.23 3.70
C ASN A 21 13.15 1.14 4.33
N LEU A 22 12.10 1.85 3.91
CA LEU A 22 11.79 3.20 4.38
C LEU A 22 10.86 3.25 5.58
N LYS A 23 10.37 2.09 6.06
CA LYS A 23 9.42 1.99 7.19
C LYS A 23 8.12 2.77 6.96
N VAL A 24 7.70 2.92 5.70
CA VAL A 24 6.48 3.64 5.33
C VAL A 24 5.28 2.83 5.82
N PRO A 25 4.38 3.43 6.63
CA PRO A 25 3.19 2.73 7.10
C PRO A 25 2.17 2.55 5.98
N TYR A 26 1.60 1.35 5.89
CA TYR A 26 0.53 1.02 4.97
C TYR A 26 -0.45 0.03 5.63
N TYR A 27 -1.66 -0.10 5.09
CA TYR A 27 -2.71 -0.93 5.68
C TYR A 27 -3.15 -2.01 4.69
N VAL A 28 -3.38 -3.22 5.21
CA VAL A 28 -3.70 -4.40 4.41
C VAL A 28 -4.94 -5.14 4.94
N GLY A 29 -5.54 -5.97 4.10
CA GLY A 29 -6.59 -6.90 4.51
C GLY A 29 -6.04 -8.08 5.34
N ASP A 30 -6.93 -8.84 5.97
CA ASP A 30 -6.58 -9.90 6.93
C ASP A 30 -5.72 -11.01 6.29
N HIS A 31 -6.03 -11.42 5.06
CA HIS A 31 -5.33 -12.49 4.35
C HIS A 31 -4.09 -12.04 3.56
N PHE A 32 -3.69 -10.77 3.69
CA PHE A 32 -2.58 -10.22 2.90
C PHE A 32 -1.27 -10.99 3.08
N SER A 33 -0.98 -11.48 4.29
CA SER A 33 0.26 -12.24 4.54
C SER A 33 0.26 -13.64 3.91
N GLU A 34 -0.92 -14.17 3.60
CA GLU A 34 -1.08 -15.44 2.88
C GLU A 34 -0.91 -15.24 1.37
N GLU A 35 -1.46 -14.13 0.85
CA GLU A 35 -1.43 -13.79 -0.58
C GLU A 35 -0.09 -13.20 -1.04
N TYR A 36 0.55 -12.35 -0.22
CA TYR A 36 1.74 -11.59 -0.60
C TYR A 36 2.94 -12.04 0.22
N THR A 37 3.77 -12.88 -0.39
CA THR A 37 5.02 -13.38 0.20
C THR A 37 6.19 -13.23 -0.77
N GLY A 38 7.42 -13.33 -0.25
CA GLY A 38 8.65 -13.34 -1.04
C GLY A 38 8.76 -12.17 -2.01
N LYS A 39 8.81 -12.45 -3.31
CA LYS A 39 8.95 -11.43 -4.35
C LYS A 39 7.70 -10.55 -4.49
N HIS A 40 6.50 -11.10 -4.33
CA HIS A 40 5.26 -10.32 -4.44
C HIS A 40 5.17 -9.29 -3.30
N LEU A 41 5.51 -9.68 -2.08
CA LEU A 41 5.58 -8.75 -0.96
C LEU A 41 6.59 -7.62 -1.22
N LYS A 42 7.79 -7.95 -1.71
CA LYS A 42 8.80 -6.94 -2.06
C LYS A 42 8.31 -5.96 -3.11
N ASN A 43 7.59 -6.42 -4.13
CA ASN A 43 7.03 -5.55 -5.15
C ASN A 43 5.95 -4.61 -4.58
N VAL A 44 5.09 -5.10 -3.68
CA VAL A 44 4.11 -4.26 -2.99
C VAL A 44 4.80 -3.20 -2.14
N GLU A 45 5.79 -3.60 -1.32
CA GLU A 45 6.55 -2.65 -0.50
C GLU A 45 7.25 -1.59 -1.34
N GLN A 46 7.86 -1.98 -2.48
CA GLN A 46 8.49 -1.03 -3.39
C GLN A 46 7.48 -0.03 -3.96
N SER A 47 6.30 -0.49 -4.40
CA SER A 47 5.25 0.39 -4.92
C SER A 47 4.80 1.40 -3.85
N VAL A 48 4.60 0.95 -2.62
CA VAL A 48 4.24 1.82 -1.50
C VAL A 48 5.30 2.89 -1.25
N GLU A 49 6.59 2.51 -1.31
CA GLU A 49 7.70 3.46 -1.13
C GLU A 49 7.81 4.46 -2.28
N ASP A 50 7.64 4.01 -3.52
CA ASP A 50 7.71 4.85 -4.71
C ASP A 50 6.59 5.91 -4.71
N ASP A 51 5.37 5.50 -4.35
CA ASP A 51 4.22 6.40 -4.21
C ASP A 51 4.42 7.39 -3.06
N TYR A 52 4.97 6.94 -1.93
CA TYR A 52 5.27 7.79 -0.80
C TYR A 52 6.27 8.89 -1.17
N ILE A 53 7.38 8.54 -1.82
CA ILE A 53 8.39 9.50 -2.28
C ILE A 53 7.80 10.45 -3.32
N SER A 54 7.01 9.94 -4.27
CA SER A 54 6.39 10.75 -5.31
C SER A 54 5.43 11.78 -4.71
N ASN A 55 4.63 11.39 -3.71
CA ASN A 55 3.77 12.29 -2.97
C ASN A 55 4.55 13.38 -2.23
N LEU A 56 5.66 13.02 -1.56
CA LEU A 56 6.53 14.02 -0.91
C LEU A 56 7.07 15.05 -1.91
N ARG A 57 7.59 14.60 -3.05
CA ARG A 57 8.11 15.50 -4.10
C ARG A 57 7.03 16.41 -4.64
N ASN A 58 5.84 15.87 -4.91
CA ASN A 58 4.70 16.64 -5.40
C ASN A 58 4.25 17.70 -4.39
N ASN A 59 4.23 17.36 -3.10
CA ASN A 59 3.88 18.30 -2.04
C ASN A 59 4.91 19.44 -1.94
N CYS A 60 6.21 19.13 -1.93
CA CYS A 60 7.26 20.15 -1.93
C CYS A 60 7.18 21.08 -3.15
N TRP A 61 6.88 20.54 -4.33
CA TRP A 61 6.73 21.34 -5.54
C TRP A 61 5.53 22.30 -5.46
N LYS A 62 4.38 21.81 -4.94
CA LYS A 62 3.19 22.65 -4.73
C LYS A 62 3.44 23.77 -3.72
N GLU A 63 4.13 23.47 -2.62
CA GLU A 63 4.50 24.48 -1.60
C GLU A 63 5.40 25.56 -2.20
N LYS A 64 6.42 25.17 -3.00
CA LYS A 64 7.29 26.11 -3.69
C LYS A 64 6.48 27.03 -4.61
N GLN A 65 5.57 26.48 -5.43
CA GLN A 65 4.78 27.26 -6.38
C GLN A 65 3.80 28.23 -5.69
N GLN A 66 3.21 27.86 -4.55
CA GLN A 66 2.29 28.74 -3.81
C GLN A 66 3.01 29.87 -3.06
N SER A 67 4.31 29.72 -2.85
CA SER A 67 5.16 30.72 -2.18
C SER A 67 5.71 31.79 -3.13
N GLU A 68 5.53 31.59 -4.44
CA GLU A 68 5.88 32.52 -5.54
C GLU A 68 4.67 33.38 -5.92
#